data_AF-A0A916CQ81-F1
#
_entry.id   AF-A0A916CQ81-F1
#
_cell.length_a   1.000
_cell.length_b   1.000
_cell.length_c   1.000
_cell.angle_alpha   90.00
_cell.angle_beta   90.00
_cell.angle_gamma   90.00
#
_symmetry.space_group_name_H-M   'P 1'
#
loop_
_entity.id
_entity.type
_entity.pdbx_description
1 polymer ?
#
loop_
_entity_poly.entity_id
_entity_poly.type
_entity_poly.pdbx_seq_one_letter_code
_entity_poly.pdbx_strand_id
1 'polypeptide(L)'
;MKVTINRNICGASLNACEHCFSFFAQHPEGVDRYCIVDQVDDHSDLLTLTLLTDNQERTVVLDDKAREAVALDGWSSLVDFVPKFYRA
;
A
#
# COMPACT_ATOMS: atom_id res chain seq x y z
N MET A 1 -9.39 -9.74 1.22
CA MET A 1 -7.99 -10.20 1.06
C MET A 1 -7.05 -9.44 1.99
N LYS A 2 -5.89 -10.00 2.35
CA LYS A 2 -4.83 -9.33 3.14
C LYS A 2 -3.55 -9.19 2.34
N VAL A 3 -2.98 -7.99 2.33
CA VAL A 3 -1.76 -7.69 1.59
C VAL A 3 -0.74 -7.01 2.50
N THR A 4 0.50 -7.48 2.45
CA THR A 4 1.63 -6.87 3.16
C THR A 4 2.56 -6.21 2.17
N ILE A 5 2.75 -4.90 2.33
CA ILE A 5 3.65 -4.08 1.52
C ILE A 5 4.82 -3.64 2.40
N ASN A 6 6.02 -4.16 2.11
CA ASN A 6 7.26 -3.72 2.71
C ASN A 6 7.97 -2.71 1.80
N ARG A 7 7.87 -1.42 2.14
CA ARG A 7 8.58 -0.36 1.43
C ARG A 7 10.07 -0.32 1.76
N ASN A 8 10.53 -0.85 2.89
CA ASN A 8 11.95 -0.79 3.25
C ASN A 8 12.86 -1.55 2.26
N ILE A 9 12.31 -2.46 1.47
CA ILE A 9 13.07 -3.26 0.49
C ILE A 9 13.06 -2.67 -0.92
N CYS A 10 12.20 -1.69 -1.22
CA CYS A 10 12.07 -1.16 -2.57
C CYS A 10 12.71 0.23 -2.70
N GLY A 11 13.68 0.35 -3.61
CA GLY A 11 14.42 1.59 -3.90
C GLY A 11 13.72 2.56 -4.86
N ALA A 12 12.45 2.32 -5.22
CA ALA A 12 11.71 3.22 -6.09
C ALA A 12 11.43 4.56 -5.42
N SER A 13 11.42 5.64 -6.21
CA SER A 13 11.03 6.98 -5.76
C SER A 13 9.58 7.03 -5.29
N LEU A 14 9.23 8.09 -4.55
CA LEU A 14 7.86 8.33 -4.11
C LEU A 14 6.86 8.31 -5.27
N ASN A 15 7.12 9.06 -6.35
CA ASN A 15 6.18 9.13 -7.47
C ASN A 15 5.91 7.75 -8.08
N ALA A 16 6.96 6.93 -8.26
CA ALA A 16 6.81 5.57 -8.76
C ALA A 16 6.00 4.70 -7.78
N CYS A 17 6.19 4.90 -6.47
CA CYS A 17 5.42 4.22 -5.43
C CYS A 17 3.94 4.60 -5.48
N GLU A 18 3.62 5.90 -5.56
CA GLU A 18 2.24 6.37 -5.62
C GLU A 18 1.52 5.84 -6.87
N HIS A 19 2.19 5.83 -8.02
CA HIS A 19 1.63 5.22 -9.23
C HIS A 19 1.39 3.72 -9.09
N CYS A 20 2.35 2.96 -8.53
CA CYS A 20 2.17 1.53 -8.33
C CYS A 20 1.04 1.24 -7.34
N PHE A 21 0.97 2.01 -6.26
CA PHE A 21 -0.03 1.83 -5.23
C PHE A 21 -1.44 2.20 -5.71
N SER A 22 -1.59 3.32 -6.44
CA SER A 22 -2.87 3.75 -7.00
C SER A 22 -3.50 2.66 -7.87
N PHE A 23 -2.70 2.05 -8.74
CA PHE A 23 -3.14 0.92 -9.56
C PHE A 23 -3.53 -0.29 -8.70
N PHE A 24 -2.70 -0.62 -7.70
CA PHE A 24 -2.96 -1.72 -6.77
C PHE A 24 -4.27 -1.52 -5.97
N ALA A 25 -4.54 -0.32 -5.46
CA ALA A 25 -5.74 -0.06 -4.67
C ALA A 25 -7.03 -0.31 -5.48
N GLN A 26 -7.02 0.04 -6.77
CA GLN A 26 -8.12 -0.22 -7.71
C GLN A 26 -8.19 -1.70 -8.12
N HIS A 27 -7.04 -2.32 -8.33
CA HIS A 27 -6.91 -3.68 -8.87
C HIS A 27 -5.93 -4.50 -8.01
N PRO A 28 -6.32 -4.90 -6.79
CA PRO A 28 -5.39 -5.55 -5.87
C PRO A 28 -5.05 -6.97 -6.31
N GLU A 29 -5.95 -7.61 -7.05
CA GLU A 29 -5.72 -8.93 -7.65
C GLU A 29 -4.75 -8.82 -8.85
N GLY A 30 -3.71 -9.65 -8.84
CA GLY A 30 -2.78 -9.78 -9.97
C GLY A 30 -1.70 -8.70 -10.06
N VAL A 31 -1.65 -7.77 -9.10
CA VAL A 31 -0.52 -6.85 -8.99
C VAL A 31 0.59 -7.52 -8.19
N ASP A 32 1.67 -7.83 -8.90
CA ASP A 32 2.92 -8.29 -8.31
C ASP A 32 3.97 -7.17 -8.41
N ARG A 33 4.47 -6.78 -7.25
CA ARG A 33 5.52 -5.77 -7.09
C ARG A 33 6.48 -6.29 -6.04
N TYR A 34 7.77 -6.02 -6.22
CA TYR A 34 8.81 -6.45 -5.29
C TYR A 34 8.56 -6.02 -3.83
N CYS A 35 7.87 -4.89 -3.60
CA CYS A 35 7.51 -4.45 -2.25
C CYS A 35 6.27 -5.16 -1.67
N ILE A 36 5.49 -5.89 -2.46
CA ILE A 36 4.39 -6.72 -1.98
C ILE A 36 4.98 -8.07 -1.58
N VAL A 37 5.13 -8.30 -0.28
CA VAL A 37 5.85 -9.46 0.26
C VAL A 37 4.92 -10.60 0.67
N ASP A 38 3.63 -10.31 0.81
CA ASP A 38 2.62 -11.31 1.11
C ASP A 38 1.25 -10.89 0.58
N GLN A 39 0.50 -11.85 0.02
CA GLN A 39 -0.87 -11.70 -0.44
C GLN A 39 -1.64 -12.97 -0.08
N VAL A 40 -2.59 -12.83 0.84
CA VAL A 40 -3.39 -13.95 1.33
C VAL A 40 -4.85 -13.65 1.04
N ASP A 41 -5.50 -14.53 0.28
CA ASP A 41 -6.95 -14.52 0.18
C ASP A 41 -7.54 -15.00 1.51
N ASP A 42 -8.29 -14.12 2.16
CA ASP A 42 -9.01 -14.38 3.41
C ASP A 42 -10.53 -14.44 3.20
N HIS A 43 -10.98 -14.48 1.94
CA HIS A 43 -12.38 -14.50 1.52
C HIS A 43 -13.23 -13.33 2.05
N SER A 44 -12.58 -12.23 2.43
CA SER A 44 -13.25 -10.97 2.80
C SER A 44 -13.40 -10.05 1.60
N ASP A 45 -14.56 -9.40 1.49
CA ASP A 45 -14.82 -8.29 0.56
C ASP A 45 -14.00 -7.03 0.89
N LEU A 46 -13.40 -6.96 2.08
CA LEU A 46 -12.54 -5.87 2.50
C LEU A 46 -11.08 -6.15 2.15
N LEU A 47 -10.34 -5.08 1.87
CA LEU A 47 -8.90 -5.13 1.69
C LEU A 47 -8.20 -4.74 2.99
N THR A 48 -7.48 -5.67 3.60
CA THR A 48 -6.57 -5.36 4.72
C THR A 48 -5.18 -5.09 4.17
N LEU A 49 -4.62 -3.92 4.45
CA LEU A 49 -3.26 -3.54 4.06
C LEU A 49 -2.36 -3.38 5.28
N THR A 50 -1.24 -4.09 5.27
CA THR A 50 -0.14 -3.90 6.22
C THR A 50 1.01 -3.21 5.51
N LEU A 51 1.31 -1.97 5.89
CA LEU A 51 2.37 -1.14 5.32
C LEU A 51 3.56 -1.12 6.29
N LEU A 52 4.73 -1.56 5.82
CA LEU A 52 6.01 -1.45 6.54
C LEU A 52 6.88 -0.42 5.85
N THR A 53 7.17 0.68 6.52
CA THR A 53 8.06 1.74 6.00
C THR A 53 8.76 2.43 7.17
N ASP A 54 10.05 2.74 7.02
CA ASP A 54 10.86 3.39 8.06
C ASP A 54 10.83 2.70 9.42
N ASN A 55 10.78 1.36 9.42
CA ASN A 55 10.59 0.52 10.61
C ASN A 55 9.29 0.78 11.39
N GLN A 56 8.31 1.44 10.76
CA GLN A 56 6.96 1.59 11.25
C GLN A 56 6.03 0.66 10.50
N GLU A 57 5.09 0.07 11.22
CA GLU A 57 4.06 -0.79 10.68
C GLU A 57 2.69 -0.15 10.91
N ARG A 58 1.87 -0.17 9.85
CA ARG A 58 0.48 0.31 9.89
C ARG A 58 -0.41 -0.69 9.18
N THR A 59 -1.46 -1.11 9.88
CA THR A 59 -2.50 -1.96 9.30
C THR A 59 -3.78 -1.15 9.17
N VAL A 60 -4.36 -1.14 7.97
CA VAL A 60 -5.64 -0.50 7.67
C VAL A 60 -6.58 -1.50 6.99
N VAL A 61 -7.88 -1.30 7.16
CA VAL A 61 -8.91 -2.08 6.47
C VAL A 61 -9.70 -1.11 5.60
N LEU A 62 -9.78 -1.41 4.31
CA LEU A 62 -10.39 -0.57 3.30
C LEU A 62 -11.63 -1.27 2.72
N ASP A 63 -12.75 -0.56 2.72
CA ASP A 63 -13.89 -0.88 1.87
C ASP A 63 -13.67 -0.29 0.45
N ASP A 64 -14.58 -0.58 -0.48
CA ASP A 64 -14.46 -0.11 -1.87
C ASP A 64 -14.34 1.40 -1.99
N LYS A 65 -15.10 2.15 -1.19
CA LYS A 65 -15.03 3.62 -1.20
C LYS A 65 -13.67 4.12 -0.71
N ALA A 66 -13.13 3.52 0.35
CA ALA A 66 -11.82 3.84 0.86
C ALA A 66 -10.71 3.43 -0.12
N ARG A 67 -10.88 2.33 -0.86
CA ARG A 67 -9.96 1.92 -1.95
C ARG A 67 -9.93 2.94 -3.08
N GLU A 68 -11.08 3.45 -3.49
CA GLU A 68 -11.15 4.51 -4.51
C GLU A 68 -10.50 5.81 -4.02
N ALA A 69 -10.78 6.21 -2.78
CA ALA A 69 -10.21 7.42 -2.20
C ALA A 69 -8.67 7.33 -2.10
N VAL A 70 -8.14 6.24 -1.55
CA VAL A 70 -6.69 6.07 -1.41
C VAL A 70 -5.98 5.91 -2.76
N ALA A 71 -6.68 5.42 -3.80
CA ALA A 71 -6.12 5.37 -5.14
C ALA A 71 -5.89 6.77 -5.73
N LEU A 72 -6.66 7.78 -5.31
CA LEU A 72 -6.51 9.17 -5.73
C LEU A 72 -5.54 9.93 -4.81
N ASP A 73 -5.69 9.75 -3.50
CA ASP A 73 -4.94 10.50 -2.50
C ASP A 73 -3.52 9.96 -2.30
N GLY A 74 -3.27 8.73 -2.75
CA GLY A 74 -2.00 8.05 -2.57
C GLY A 74 -1.90 7.31 -1.24
N TRP A 75 -0.97 6.36 -1.15
CA TRP A 75 -0.81 5.51 0.03
C TRP A 75 -0.35 6.29 1.27
N SER A 76 0.31 7.43 1.05
CA SER A 76 0.74 8.32 2.12
C SER A 76 -0.42 8.84 2.97
N SER A 77 -1.65 8.86 2.44
CA SER A 77 -2.86 9.15 3.21
C SER A 77 -3.19 8.09 4.29
N LEU A 78 -2.62 6.88 4.19
CA LEU A 78 -2.82 5.78 5.13
C LEU A 78 -1.89 5.81 6.34
N VAL A 79 -0.93 6.72 6.37
CA VAL A 79 0.08 6.80 7.43
C VAL A 79 0.06 8.17 8.12
N ASP A 80 0.36 8.18 9.42
CA ASP A 80 0.35 9.36 10.29
C ASP A 80 1.74 10.02 10.44
N PHE A 81 2.70 9.60 9.63
CA PHE A 81 4.08 10.07 9.65
C PHE A 81 4.55 10.47 8.26
N VAL A 82 5.61 11.27 8.20
CA VAL A 82 6.29 11.61 6.95
C VAL A 82 7.38 10.56 6.69
N PRO A 83 7.22 9.69 5.69
CA PRO A 83 8.21 8.67 5.41
C PRO A 83 9.55 9.27 4.99
N LYS A 84 10.68 8.65 5.34
CA LYS A 84 12.01 9.17 5.03
C LYS A 84 12.30 9.22 3.54
N PHE A 85 11.66 8.37 2.73
CA PHE A 85 11.83 8.38 1.27
C PHE A 85 11.19 9.62 0.60
N TYR A 86 10.48 10.49 1.33
CA TYR A 86 10.13 11.86 0.88
C TYR A 86 11.32 12.83 0.93
N ARG A 87 12.43 12.47 1.58
CA ARG A 87 13.65 13.29 1.64
C ARG A 87 14.59 12.85 0.53
N ALA A 88 14.44 13.45 -0.65
CA ALA A 88 15.53 13.59 -1.61
C ALA A 88 16.22 14.94 -1.38
#